data_AF-A0A7W8A1W1-F1
#
_entry.id   AF-A0A7W8A1W1-F1
#
_cell.length_a   1.000
_cell.length_b   1.000
_cell.length_c   1.000
_cell.angle_alpha   90.00
_cell.angle_beta   90.00
_cell.angle_gamma   90.00
#
_symmetry.space_group_name_H-M   'P 1'
#
loop_
_entity.id
_entity.type
_entity.pdbx_description
1 polymer ?
#
loop_
_entity_poly.entity_id
_entity_poly.type
_entity_poly.pdbx_seq_one_letter_code
_entity_poly.pdbx_strand_id
1 'polypeptide(L)'
;MRTGEWLAKPASRIAETFDDVDKAIAWMRSQYAPAVPHDQIPLSLRMDQAYDLLPRGVDVEWSTWLPGGRFAKVSMICCPNRHVNHPCPQSRNGQ
;
A
#
# COMPACT_ATOMS: atom_id res chain seq x y z
N MET A 1 0.87 12.02 9.26
CA MET A 1 0.37 10.71 9.75
C MET A 1 1.29 9.64 9.17
N ARG A 2 1.80 8.72 10.00
CA ARG A 2 2.58 7.57 9.50
C ARG A 2 1.62 6.61 8.79
N THR A 3 2.04 5.99 7.67
CA THR A 3 1.16 5.11 6.89
C THR A 3 0.59 3.97 7.75
N GLY A 4 1.41 3.34 8.61
CA GLY A 4 0.96 2.34 9.58
C GLY A 4 -0.17 2.73 10.54
N GLU A 5 -0.46 4.03 10.76
CA GLU A 5 -1.61 4.46 11.60
C GLU A 5 -2.97 4.01 11.03
N TRP A 6 -3.01 3.63 9.75
CA TRP A 6 -4.20 3.02 9.15
C TRP A 6 -4.57 1.67 9.76
N LEU A 7 -3.65 0.98 10.44
CA LEU A 7 -3.95 -0.24 11.20
C LEU A 7 -4.88 0.04 12.41
N ALA A 8 -5.03 1.30 12.84
CA ALA A 8 -6.02 1.65 13.86
C ALA A 8 -7.46 1.76 13.30
N LYS A 9 -7.63 1.70 11.97
CA LYS A 9 -8.94 1.80 11.33
C LYS A 9 -9.64 0.43 11.31
N PRO A 10 -10.98 0.39 11.23
CA PRO A 10 -11.72 -0.87 11.11
C PRO A 10 -11.27 -1.69 9.90
N ALA A 11 -11.26 -3.01 10.03
CA ALA A 11 -10.91 -3.93 8.95
C ALA A 11 -11.75 -3.76 7.68
N SER A 12 -12.98 -3.24 7.81
CA SER A 12 -13.85 -2.89 6.67
C SER A 12 -13.30 -1.77 5.77
N ARG A 13 -12.22 -1.09 6.19
CA ARG A 13 -11.49 -0.10 5.39
C ARG A 13 -10.30 -0.69 4.64
N ILE A 14 -9.97 -1.96 4.87
CA ILE A 14 -8.93 -2.67 4.12
C ILE A 14 -9.53 -3.12 2.80
N ALA A 15 -8.89 -2.72 1.71
CA ALA A 15 -9.32 -3.12 0.37
C ALA A 15 -8.90 -4.55 0.04
N GLU A 16 -7.70 -4.97 0.46
CA GLU A 16 -7.17 -6.32 0.27
C GLU A 16 -5.98 -6.60 1.19
N THR A 17 -5.68 -7.89 1.45
CA THR A 17 -4.52 -8.35 2.24
C THR A 17 -3.71 -9.38 1.45
N PHE A 18 -2.38 -9.33 1.54
CA PHE A 18 -1.48 -10.22 0.81
C PHE A 18 -0.38 -10.79 1.70
N ASP A 19 -0.04 -12.05 1.50
CA ASP A 19 1.17 -12.69 2.06
C ASP A 19 2.29 -12.84 1.04
N ASP A 20 2.04 -12.40 -0.20
CA ASP A 20 2.93 -12.57 -1.34
C ASP A 20 3.20 -11.20 -1.97
N VAL A 21 4.48 -10.88 -2.13
CA VAL A 21 4.93 -9.55 -2.59
C VAL A 21 4.54 -9.29 -4.04
N ASP A 22 4.59 -10.32 -4.90
CA ASP A 22 4.23 -10.19 -6.32
C ASP A 22 2.75 -9.86 -6.45
N LYS A 23 1.89 -10.55 -5.68
CA LYS A 23 0.44 -10.27 -5.64
C LYS A 23 0.14 -8.88 -5.09
N ALA A 24 0.83 -8.46 -4.02
CA ALA A 24 0.66 -7.14 -3.45
C ALA A 24 0.99 -6.03 -4.47
N ILE A 25 2.13 -6.15 -5.15
CA ILE A 25 2.57 -5.16 -6.15
C ILE A 25 1.70 -5.19 -7.40
N ALA A 26 1.27 -6.38 -7.85
CA ALA A 26 0.32 -6.51 -8.96
C ALA A 26 -1.02 -5.82 -8.64
N TRP A 27 -1.51 -5.97 -7.41
CA TRP A 27 -2.70 -5.26 -6.96
C TRP A 27 -2.48 -3.74 -6.90
N MET A 28 -1.37 -3.28 -6.32
CA MET A 28 -1.06 -1.84 -6.29
C MET A 28 -1.01 -1.26 -7.71
N ARG A 29 -0.41 -1.98 -8.67
CA ARG A 29 -0.36 -1.60 -10.09
C ARG A 29 -1.75 -1.49 -10.70
N SER A 30 -2.65 -2.43 -10.44
CA SER A 30 -4.01 -2.38 -10.99
C SER A 30 -4.80 -1.19 -10.42
N GLN A 31 -4.69 -0.93 -9.12
CA GLN A 31 -5.35 0.22 -8.48
C GLN A 31 -4.77 1.56 -8.95
N TYR A 32 -3.46 1.61 -9.19
CA TYR A 32 -2.77 2.85 -9.56
C TYR A 32 -2.79 3.13 -11.07
N ALA A 33 -3.20 2.17 -11.91
CA ALA A 33 -3.21 2.31 -13.36
C ALA A 33 -3.87 3.60 -13.88
N PRO A 34 -5.01 4.09 -13.34
CA PRO A 34 -5.61 5.36 -13.77
C PRO A 34 -4.76 6.60 -13.46
N ALA A 35 -3.86 6.52 -12.47
CA ALA A 35 -3.01 7.62 -12.03
C ALA A 35 -1.66 7.66 -12.76
N VAL A 36 -1.22 6.54 -13.34
CA VAL A 36 0.08 6.41 -14.03
C VAL A 36 0.35 7.52 -15.06
N PRO A 37 -0.60 7.91 -15.94
CA PRO A 37 -0.34 8.99 -16.92
C PRO A 37 -0.08 10.37 -16.31
N HIS A 38 -0.40 10.55 -15.03
CA HIS A 38 -0.25 11.81 -14.30
C HIS A 38 0.89 11.78 -13.28
N ASP A 39 1.57 10.64 -13.16
CA ASP A 39 2.69 10.50 -12.25
C ASP A 39 3.99 10.82 -12.97
N GLN A 40 4.83 11.64 -12.35
CA GLN A 40 6.15 11.97 -12.87
C GLN A 40 7.17 10.86 -12.55
N ILE A 41 6.86 9.98 -11.60
CA ILE A 41 7.69 8.84 -11.24
C ILE A 41 7.31 7.66 -12.14
N PRO A 42 8.26 7.10 -12.91
CA PRO A 42 7.99 5.92 -13.72
C PRO A 42 7.47 4.77 -12.87
N LEU A 43 6.43 4.08 -13.38
CA LEU A 43 5.83 2.94 -12.67
C LEU A 43 6.87 1.85 -12.37
N SER A 44 7.83 1.63 -13.26
CA SER A 44 8.92 0.67 -13.03
C SER A 44 9.73 1.01 -11.77
N LEU A 45 10.14 2.27 -11.60
CA LEU A 45 10.86 2.70 -10.41
C LEU A 45 10.05 2.51 -9.13
N ARG A 46 8.74 2.80 -9.18
CA ARG A 46 7.84 2.52 -8.04
C ARG A 46 7.75 1.05 -7.69
N MET A 47 7.71 0.18 -8.71
CA MET A 47 7.70 -1.27 -8.54
C MET A 47 9.02 -1.77 -7.97
N ASP A 48 10.15 -1.33 -8.51
CA ASP A 48 11.49 -1.69 -8.03
C ASP A 48 11.66 -1.32 -6.55
N GLN A 49 11.21 -0.11 -6.16
CA GLN A 49 11.18 0.31 -4.76
C GLN A 49 10.25 -0.57 -3.92
N ALA A 50 9.08 -0.94 -4.43
CA ALA A 50 8.15 -1.79 -3.69
C ALA A 50 8.72 -3.20 -3.45
N TYR A 51 9.41 -3.77 -4.45
CA TYR A 51 10.09 -5.06 -4.34
C TYR A 51 11.23 -5.05 -3.31
N ASP A 52 11.96 -3.94 -3.16
CA ASP A 52 12.95 -3.80 -2.08
C ASP A 52 12.30 -3.62 -0.70
N LEU A 53 11.26 -2.78 -0.61
CA LEU A 53 10.75 -2.27 0.66
C LEU A 53 9.79 -3.22 1.36
N LEU A 54 8.85 -3.84 0.64
CA LEU A 54 7.81 -4.69 1.26
C LEU A 54 8.39 -5.91 1.99
N PRO A 55 9.34 -6.68 1.44
CA PRO A 55 9.93 -7.83 2.14
C PRO A 55 10.67 -7.43 3.42
N ARG A 56 11.09 -6.16 3.54
CA ARG A 56 11.78 -5.61 4.71
C ARG A 56 10.81 -5.06 5.76
N GLY A 57 9.50 -5.25 5.58
CA GLY A 57 8.47 -4.74 6.48
C GLY A 57 8.33 -3.21 6.44
N VAL A 58 8.55 -2.59 5.28
CA VAL A 58 8.36 -1.16 5.08
C VAL A 58 7.08 -0.91 4.29
N ASP A 59 6.20 -0.08 4.81
CA ASP A 59 5.00 0.36 4.08
C ASP A 59 5.39 1.05 2.76
N VAL A 60 4.60 0.81 1.72
CA VAL A 60 4.79 1.43 0.40
C VAL A 60 3.56 2.26 0.06
N GLU A 61 3.79 3.45 -0.46
CA GLU A 61 2.74 4.36 -0.89
C GLU A 61 3.06 4.95 -2.26
N TRP A 62 2.07 4.87 -3.16
CA TRP A 62 2.10 5.57 -4.44
C TRP A 62 1.02 6.62 -4.47
N SER A 63 1.39 7.84 -4.82
CA SER A 63 0.46 8.95 -4.85
C SER A 63 0.89 10.02 -5.84
N THR A 64 -0.10 10.65 -6.47
CA THR A 64 0.09 11.76 -7.40
C THR A 64 -1.17 12.63 -7.44
N TRP A 65 -1.00 13.88 -7.87
CA TRP A 65 -2.10 14.79 -8.18
C TRP A 65 -2.67 14.49 -9.56
N LEU A 66 -3.99 14.44 -9.64
CA LEU A 66 -4.74 14.27 -10.87
C LEU A 66 -5.29 15.62 -11.35
N PRO A 67 -5.67 15.74 -12.63
CA PRO A 67 -6.38 16.91 -13.13
C PRO A 67 -7.64 17.22 -12.32
N GLY A 68 -7.90 18.52 -12.13
CA GLY A 68 -9.04 19.02 -11.37
C GLY A 68 -8.85 18.98 -9.86
N GLY A 69 -7.60 18.95 -9.36
CA GLY A 69 -7.29 19.02 -7.93
C GLY A 69 -7.62 17.75 -7.13
N ARG A 70 -7.83 16.63 -7.83
CA ARG A 70 -8.05 15.32 -7.19
C ARG A 70 -6.72 14.69 -6.83
N PHE A 71 -6.71 13.82 -5.82
CA PHE A 71 -5.50 13.14 -5.37
C PHE A 71 -5.69 11.62 -5.40
N ALA A 72 -4.80 10.92 -6.09
CA ALA A 72 -4.76 9.46 -6.10
C ALA A 72 -3.74 8.97 -5.08
N LYS A 73 -4.11 7.98 -4.28
CA LYS A 73 -3.23 7.33 -3.30
C LYS A 73 -3.57 5.86 -3.19
N VAL A 74 -2.55 5.02 -3.32
CA VAL A 74 -2.60 3.57 -3.08
C VAL A 74 -1.50 3.25 -2.07
N SER A 75 -1.84 2.56 -0.99
CA SER A 75 -0.90 2.26 0.09
C SER A 75 -0.98 0.78 0.45
N MET A 76 0.19 0.15 0.58
CA MET A 76 0.35 -1.20 1.10
C MET A 76 1.05 -1.09 2.45
N ILE A 77 0.42 -1.65 3.47
CA ILE A 77 0.83 -1.48 4.87
C ILE A 77 1.25 -2.84 5.41
N CYS A 78 2.49 -2.92 5.87
CA CYS A 78 3.01 -4.15 6.46
C CYS A 78 2.36 -4.37 7.82
N CYS A 79 1.93 -5.61 8.07
CA CYS A 79 1.40 -6.03 9.36
C CYS A 79 2.03 -7.36 9.80
N PRO A 80 2.64 -7.45 11.00
CA PRO A 80 2.83 -6.38 11.98
C PRO A 80 3.71 -5.24 11.45
N ASN A 81 3.39 -4.01 11.84
CA ASN A 81 4.15 -2.83 11.43
C ASN A 81 5.24 -2.52 12.46
N ARG A 82 6.47 -2.31 12.02
CA ARG A 82 7.61 -2.06 12.91
C ARG A 82 7.67 -0.64 13.51
N HIS A 83 6.88 0.30 13.01
CA HIS A 83 6.95 1.72 13.41
C HIS A 83 5.74 2.22 14.20
N VAL A 84 4.69 1.41 14.33
CA VAL A 84 3.47 1.74 15.09
C VAL A 84 3.03 0.54 15.93
N ASN A 85 2.38 0.79 17.06
CA ASN A 85 1.92 -0.24 17.98
C ASN A 85 0.41 -0.49 17.84
N HIS A 86 -0.02 -0.83 16.62
CA HIS A 86 -1.41 -1.21 16.33
C HIS A 86 -1.46 -2.69 15.91
N PRO A 87 -2.46 -3.46 16.38
CA PRO A 87 -2.62 -4.84 15.93
C PRO A 87 -3.03 -4.90 14.46
N CYS A 88 -2.85 -6.05 13.82
CA CYS A 88 -3.42 -6.28 12.49
C CYS A 88 -4.95 -6.25 12.56
N PRO A 89 -5.64 -5.42 11.76
CA PRO A 89 -7.10 -5.26 11.86
C PRO A 89 -7.86 -6.53 11.48
N GLN A 90 -7.29 -7.33 10.59
CA GLN A 90 -7.77 -8.67 10.29
C GLN A 90 -7.02 -9.66 11.16
N SER A 91 -7.68 -10.18 12.20
CA SER A 91 -7.19 -11.38 12.88
C SER A 91 -7.37 -12.56 11.91
N ARG A 92 -6.29 -13.29 11.64
CA ARG A 92 -6.41 -14.63 11.06
C ARG A 92 -7.00 -15.53 12.13
N ASN A 93 -8.33 -15.54 12.27
CA ASN A 93 -8.99 -16.56 13.07
C ASN A 93 -8.81 -17.90 12.34
N GLY A 94 -7.92 -18.75 12.86
CA GLY A 94 -7.88 -20.21 12.68
C GLY A 94 -7.91 -20.73 11.25
N GLN A 95 -6.72 -21.08 10.73
CA GLN A 95 -6.60 -22.40 10.10
C GLN A 95 -6.46 -23.45 11.20
#